data_AF-A0A7C4LH35-F1
#
_entry.id   AF-A0A7C4LH35-F1
#
_cell.length_a   1.000
_cell.length_b   1.000
_cell.length_c   1.000
_cell.angle_alpha   90.00
_cell.angle_beta   90.00
_cell.angle_gamma   90.00
#
_symmetry.space_group_name_H-M   'P 1'
#
loop_
_entity.id
_entity.type
_entity.pdbx_description
1 polymer ?
#
loop_
_entity_poly.entity_id
_entity_poly.type
_entity_poly.pdbx_seq_one_letter_code
_entity_poly.pdbx_strand_id
1 'polypeptide(L)'
;MTDNIPADAAPASEPTASTATAPLPASAVPLSPGDERTWASIAHLSVLLNLITGFLGPVGALIVYFMYKDRSRYVAYHAMQSVVFQLLWWVAPGALIGFMWGATGLLSLLVVGLLCIPFALILTPLIGLMGLLAPFYGAYGAWETSQGKDFKYWLVGDWVRGTLTG
;
A
#
# COMPACT_ATOMS: atom_id res chain seq x y z
N MET A 1 43.22 -74.35 -11.62
CA MET A 1 44.30 -73.80 -10.78
C MET A 1 44.16 -72.29 -10.86
N THR A 2 43.89 -71.70 -9.70
CA THR A 2 43.83 -70.26 -9.35
C THR A 2 42.74 -69.39 -9.99
N ASP A 3 41.72 -69.14 -9.17
CA ASP A 3 40.82 -67.99 -9.15
C ASP A 3 41.59 -66.66 -9.15
N ASN A 4 41.07 -65.63 -9.83
CA ASN A 4 41.24 -64.25 -9.40
C ASN A 4 40.17 -63.35 -10.04
N ILE A 5 39.05 -63.19 -9.33
CA ILE A 5 38.06 -62.14 -9.58
C ILE A 5 38.65 -60.85 -9.01
N PRO A 6 38.90 -59.79 -9.79
CA PRO A 6 39.25 -58.50 -9.23
C PRO A 6 38.03 -57.92 -8.52
N ALA A 7 38.21 -57.64 -7.23
CA ALA A 7 37.22 -57.01 -6.37
C ALA A 7 36.77 -55.66 -6.95
N ASP A 8 35.46 -55.47 -6.97
CA ASP A 8 34.74 -54.26 -7.29
C ASP A 8 35.23 -53.12 -6.37
N ALA A 9 36.00 -52.18 -6.94
CA ALA A 9 36.43 -50.99 -6.22
C ALA A 9 35.24 -50.01 -6.17
N ALA A 10 34.55 -50.01 -5.04
CA ALA A 10 33.50 -49.03 -4.75
C ALA A 10 34.03 -47.59 -4.95
N PRO A 11 33.24 -46.69 -5.57
CA PRO A 11 33.65 -45.29 -5.72
C PRO A 11 33.81 -44.65 -4.34
N ALA A 12 34.96 -44.02 -4.12
CA ALA A 12 35.24 -43.24 -2.93
C ALA A 12 34.12 -42.21 -2.71
N SER A 13 33.49 -42.26 -1.54
CA SER A 13 32.53 -41.25 -1.09
C SER A 13 33.24 -39.89 -1.02
N GLU A 14 32.94 -39.01 -1.97
CA GLU A 14 33.29 -37.60 -1.89
C GLU A 14 32.70 -37.04 -0.57
N PRO A 15 33.50 -36.31 0.24
CA PRO A 15 32.93 -35.59 1.36
C PRO A 15 32.08 -34.47 0.77
N THR A 16 30.76 -34.65 0.82
CA THR A 16 29.81 -33.57 0.58
C THR A 16 30.16 -32.44 1.54
N ALA A 17 30.78 -31.40 0.99
CA ALA A 17 31.00 -30.15 1.69
C ALA A 17 29.61 -29.61 2.05
N SER A 18 29.16 -29.95 3.26
CA SER A 18 28.02 -29.36 3.93
C SER A 18 28.33 -27.88 4.07
N THR A 19 27.92 -27.11 3.06
CA THR A 19 27.97 -25.67 3.08
C THR A 19 26.96 -25.28 4.13
N ALA A 20 27.45 -25.00 5.33
CA ALA A 20 26.64 -24.49 6.43
C ALA A 20 25.94 -23.23 5.96
N THR A 21 24.65 -23.36 5.61
CA THR A 21 23.77 -22.25 5.25
C THR A 21 23.69 -21.33 6.46
N ALA A 22 24.44 -20.23 6.44
CA ALA A 22 24.25 -19.15 7.38
C ALA A 22 22.77 -18.70 7.30
N PRO A 23 22.06 -18.50 8.42
CA PRO A 23 20.69 -18.03 8.39
C PRO A 23 20.62 -16.71 7.61
N LEU A 24 19.87 -16.68 6.51
CA LEU A 24 19.59 -15.45 5.81
C LEU A 24 18.91 -14.47 6.79
N PRO A 25 19.24 -13.17 6.74
CA PRO A 25 18.55 -12.18 7.57
C PRO A 25 17.04 -12.27 7.31
N ALA A 26 16.21 -12.19 8.36
CA ALA A 26 14.76 -12.37 8.26
C ALA A 26 14.07 -11.37 7.29
N SER A 27 14.72 -10.25 6.97
CA SER A 27 14.29 -9.28 5.95
C SER A 27 14.47 -9.76 4.50
N ALA A 28 15.26 -10.81 4.26
CA ALA A 28 15.55 -11.35 2.94
C ALA A 28 14.61 -12.49 2.52
N VAL A 29 13.70 -12.93 3.38
CA VAL A 29 12.74 -13.99 3.05
C VAL A 29 11.56 -13.38 2.29
N PRO A 30 11.29 -13.78 1.03
CA PRO A 30 10.15 -13.32 0.27
C PRO A 30 8.82 -13.71 0.92
N LEU A 31 7.76 -12.92 0.70
CA LEU A 31 6.43 -13.25 1.21
C LEU A 31 5.82 -14.44 0.46
N SER A 32 4.96 -15.18 1.17
CA SER A 32 4.07 -16.14 0.52
C SER A 32 3.00 -15.41 -0.31
N PRO A 33 2.50 -15.98 -1.41
CA PRO A 33 1.44 -15.34 -2.21
C PRO A 33 0.16 -15.03 -1.42
N GLY A 34 -0.16 -15.82 -0.39
CA GLY A 34 -1.31 -15.57 0.50
C GLY A 34 -1.11 -14.34 1.39
N ASP A 35 0.10 -14.17 1.92
CA ASP A 35 0.45 -12.99 2.71
C ASP A 35 0.48 -11.74 1.83
N GLU A 36 1.00 -11.84 0.60
CA GLU A 36 1.02 -10.71 -0.34
C GLU A 36 -0.40 -10.17 -0.62
N ARG A 37 -1.36 -11.07 -0.88
CA ARG A 37 -2.77 -10.72 -1.08
C ARG A 37 -3.36 -10.06 0.16
N THR A 38 -3.07 -10.62 1.34
CA THR A 38 -3.55 -10.09 2.61
C THR A 38 -3.05 -8.67 2.85
N TRP A 39 -1.73 -8.45 2.74
CA TRP A 39 -1.13 -7.15 3.02
C TRP A 39 -1.44 -6.09 1.98
N ALA A 40 -1.54 -6.46 0.70
CA ALA A 40 -2.04 -5.54 -0.33
C ALA A 40 -3.49 -5.10 -0.05
N SER A 41 -4.35 -6.03 0.37
CA SER A 41 -5.74 -5.73 0.71
C SER A 41 -5.85 -4.84 1.95
N ILE A 42 -5.05 -5.12 2.99
CA ILE A 42 -4.96 -4.28 4.20
C ILE A 42 -4.52 -2.86 3.84
N ALA A 43 -3.55 -2.70 2.94
CA ALA A 43 -3.10 -1.39 2.51
C ALA A 43 -4.22 -0.57 1.85
N HIS A 44 -5.08 -1.20 1.05
CA HIS A 44 -6.26 -0.55 0.48
C HIS A 44 -7.36 -0.27 1.52
N LEU A 45 -7.63 -1.22 2.42
CA LEU A 45 -8.61 -1.07 3.51
C LEU A 45 -8.22 0.02 4.52
N SER A 46 -6.95 0.44 4.55
CA SER A 46 -6.51 1.54 5.40
C SER A 46 -7.31 2.83 5.17
N VAL A 47 -7.90 3.03 3.98
CA VAL A 47 -8.80 4.15 3.70
C VAL A 47 -9.96 4.27 4.70
N LEU A 48 -10.42 3.15 5.26
CA LEU A 48 -11.52 3.15 6.23
C LEU A 48 -11.12 3.80 7.55
N LEU A 49 -9.82 3.83 7.90
CA LEU A 49 -9.35 4.56 9.09
C LEU A 49 -9.67 6.05 8.98
N ASN A 50 -9.70 6.60 7.78
CA ASN A 50 -10.00 8.02 7.59
C ASN A 50 -11.42 8.39 8.03
N LEU A 51 -12.37 7.45 8.00
CA LEU A 51 -13.75 7.69 8.45
C LEU A 51 -13.83 7.99 9.95
N ILE A 52 -12.90 7.45 10.73
CA ILE A 52 -12.86 7.61 12.19
C ILE A 52 -11.85 8.69 12.58
N THR A 53 -10.72 8.75 11.88
CA THR A 53 -9.55 9.55 12.28
C THR A 53 -9.37 10.82 11.45
N GLY A 54 -10.09 10.95 10.34
CA GLY A 54 -9.97 12.05 9.39
C GLY A 54 -8.76 11.98 8.46
N PHE A 55 -7.65 11.30 8.81
CA PHE A 55 -6.45 11.29 7.96
C PHE A 55 -5.42 10.16 8.20
N LEU A 56 -5.67 9.18 9.08
CA LEU A 56 -4.65 8.16 9.39
C LEU A 56 -4.60 6.97 8.42
N GLY A 57 -5.51 6.90 7.44
CA GLY A 57 -5.49 5.85 6.42
C GLY A 57 -4.21 5.81 5.56
N PRO A 58 -3.73 6.94 4.99
CA PRO A 58 -2.45 6.97 4.29
C PRO A 58 -1.29 6.49 5.16
N VAL A 59 -1.30 6.81 6.47
CA VAL A 59 -0.27 6.36 7.41
C VAL A 59 -0.30 4.84 7.55
N GLY A 60 -1.50 4.24 7.65
CA GLY A 60 -1.67 2.79 7.65
C GLY A 60 -1.09 2.13 6.40
N ALA A 61 -1.39 2.67 5.21
CA ALA A 61 -0.81 2.16 3.96
C ALA A 61 0.72 2.36 3.90
N LEU A 62 1.25 3.47 4.41
CA LEU A 62 2.67 3.77 4.43
C LEU A 62 3.45 2.82 5.36
N ILE A 63 2.86 2.46 6.50
CA ILE A 63 3.42 1.44 7.40
C ILE A 63 3.55 0.11 6.66
N VAL A 64 2.50 -0.32 5.93
CA VAL A 64 2.55 -1.55 5.12
C VAL A 64 3.64 -1.46 4.06
N TYR A 65 3.76 -0.31 3.37
CA TYR A 65 4.82 -0.08 2.39
C TYR A 65 6.20 -0.29 2.99
N PHE A 66 6.58 0.42 4.06
CA PHE A 66 7.91 0.30 4.64
C PHE A 66 8.18 -1.09 5.25
N MET A 67 7.15 -1.77 5.75
CA MET A 67 7.28 -3.11 6.31
C MET A 67 7.55 -4.18 5.24
N TYR A 68 7.08 -3.99 4.01
CA TYR A 68 7.12 -5.03 2.97
C TYR A 68 7.81 -4.63 1.66
N LYS A 69 8.27 -3.38 1.50
CA LYS A 69 8.87 -2.89 0.25
C LYS A 69 10.02 -3.74 -0.28
N ASP A 70 10.83 -4.30 0.62
CA ASP A 70 12.01 -5.09 0.26
C ASP A 70 11.70 -6.60 0.12
N ARG A 71 10.52 -7.04 0.58
CA ARG A 71 10.10 -8.45 0.59
C ARG A 71 9.09 -8.81 -0.49
N SER A 72 8.31 -7.83 -0.96
CA SER A 72 7.30 -8.03 -2.01
C SER A 72 7.08 -6.77 -2.82
N ARG A 73 7.40 -6.84 -4.12
CA ARG A 73 7.11 -5.75 -5.07
C ARG A 73 5.61 -5.55 -5.26
N TYR A 74 4.81 -6.61 -5.17
CA TYR A 74 3.36 -6.54 -5.26
C TYR A 74 2.78 -5.73 -4.10
N VAL A 75 3.14 -6.07 -2.86
CA VAL A 75 2.68 -5.32 -1.67
C VAL A 75 3.19 -3.88 -1.69
N ALA A 76 4.45 -3.66 -2.07
CA ALA A 76 5.02 -2.32 -2.20
C ALA A 76 4.22 -1.45 -3.16
N TYR A 77 3.89 -1.99 -4.34
CA TYR A 77 3.09 -1.32 -5.35
C TYR A 77 1.71 -0.95 -4.82
N HIS A 78 0.94 -1.91 -4.29
CA HIS A 78 -0.41 -1.65 -3.80
C HIS A 78 -0.43 -0.69 -2.61
N ALA A 79 0.53 -0.81 -1.69
CA ALA A 79 0.65 0.08 -0.56
C ALA A 79 0.93 1.52 -0.99
N MET A 80 1.93 1.74 -1.86
CA MET A 80 2.25 3.08 -2.36
C MET A 80 1.10 3.66 -3.19
N GLN A 81 0.43 2.83 -3.99
CA GLN A 81 -0.75 3.21 -4.76
C GLN A 81 -1.90 3.68 -3.84
N SER A 82 -2.13 2.97 -2.73
CA SER A 82 -3.11 3.34 -1.71
C SER A 82 -2.76 4.65 -1.00
N VAL A 83 -1.48 4.84 -0.62
CA VAL A 83 -1.01 6.11 -0.01
C VAL A 83 -1.36 7.28 -0.91
N VAL A 84 -0.94 7.21 -2.18
CA VAL A 84 -1.10 8.33 -3.12
C VAL A 84 -2.56 8.57 -3.46
N PHE A 85 -3.35 7.51 -3.61
CA PHE A 85 -4.79 7.62 -3.79
C PHE A 85 -5.45 8.36 -2.63
N GLN A 86 -5.16 7.98 -1.38
CA GLN A 86 -5.74 8.63 -0.21
C GLN A 86 -5.27 10.08 -0.06
N LEU A 87 -4.01 10.39 -0.40
CA LEU A 87 -3.53 11.77 -0.41
C LEU A 87 -4.32 12.65 -1.39
N LEU A 88 -4.59 12.14 -2.60
CA LEU A 88 -5.28 12.89 -3.65
C LEU A 88 -6.79 12.96 -3.44
N TRP A 89 -7.42 11.87 -3.01
CA TRP A 89 -8.87 11.75 -2.96
C TRP A 89 -9.46 12.02 -1.59
N TRP A 90 -8.64 12.00 -0.53
CA TRP A 90 -9.09 12.24 0.83
C TRP A 90 -8.38 13.44 1.47
N VAL A 91 -7.05 13.40 1.58
CA VAL A 91 -6.30 14.41 2.34
C VAL A 91 -6.31 15.78 1.65
N ALA A 92 -6.05 15.86 0.35
CA ALA A 92 -6.02 17.14 -0.37
C ALA A 92 -7.39 17.84 -0.40
N PRO A 93 -8.52 17.16 -0.74
CA PRO A 93 -9.85 17.76 -0.64
C PRO A 93 -10.21 18.14 0.80
N GLY A 94 -9.89 17.29 1.78
CA GLY A 94 -10.14 17.57 3.20
C GLY A 94 -9.37 18.78 3.71
N ALA A 95 -8.09 18.92 3.32
CA ALA A 95 -7.27 20.08 3.65
C ALA A 95 -7.81 21.36 3.00
N LEU A 96 -8.28 21.29 1.75
CA LEU A 96 -8.90 22.42 1.07
C LEU A 96 -10.18 22.90 1.78
N ILE A 97 -11.04 21.95 2.16
CA ILE A 97 -12.25 22.23 2.95
C ILE A 97 -11.86 22.86 4.31
N GLY A 98 -10.89 22.27 5.01
CA GLY A 98 -10.40 22.78 6.29
C GLY A 98 -9.86 24.21 6.20
N PHE A 99 -9.04 24.49 5.17
CA PHE A 99 -8.52 25.84 4.92
C PHE A 99 -9.63 26.84 4.58
N MET A 100 -10.56 26.46 3.70
CA MET A 100 -11.71 27.29 3.32
C MET A 100 -12.57 27.64 4.55
N TRP A 101 -12.88 26.67 5.41
CA TRP A 101 -13.66 26.91 6.63
C TRP A 101 -12.86 27.67 7.70
N GLY A 102 -11.57 27.42 7.84
CA GLY A 102 -10.69 28.19 8.73
C GLY A 102 -10.64 29.67 8.33
N ALA A 103 -10.46 29.94 7.03
CA ALA A 103 -10.51 31.30 6.49
C ALA A 103 -11.90 31.93 6.67
N THR A 104 -12.97 31.21 6.32
CA THR A 104 -14.35 31.70 6.49
C THR A 104 -14.66 32.02 7.96
N GLY A 105 -14.26 31.15 8.89
CA GLY A 105 -14.43 31.36 10.33
C GLY A 105 -13.65 32.58 10.83
N LEU A 106 -12.39 32.73 10.42
CA LEU A 106 -11.57 33.88 10.77
C LEU A 106 -12.16 35.19 10.23
N LEU A 107 -12.58 35.21 8.96
CA LEU A 107 -13.18 36.38 8.34
C LEU A 107 -14.56 36.68 8.93
N SER A 108 -15.23 35.72 9.58
CA SER A 108 -16.55 35.90 10.21
C SER A 108 -16.48 36.72 11.50
N LEU A 109 -15.28 36.95 12.04
CA LEU A 109 -15.05 38.02 13.03
C LEU A 109 -15.39 39.40 12.45
N LEU A 110 -15.42 39.51 11.12
CA LEU A 110 -15.94 40.63 10.35
C LEU A 110 -17.22 40.20 9.62
N VAL A 111 -18.02 41.16 9.17
CA VAL A 111 -19.26 40.86 8.39
C VAL A 111 -18.94 40.10 7.08
N VAL A 112 -17.74 40.28 6.53
CA VAL A 112 -17.29 39.62 5.30
C VAL A 112 -17.35 38.10 5.39
N GLY A 113 -16.91 37.48 6.48
CA GLY A 113 -16.91 36.01 6.55
C GLY A 113 -18.32 35.43 6.55
N LEU A 114 -19.30 36.14 7.10
CA LEU A 114 -20.70 35.74 7.05
C LEU A 114 -21.22 35.65 5.60
N LEU A 115 -20.74 36.53 4.72
CA LEU A 115 -21.06 36.49 3.29
C LEU A 115 -20.39 35.31 2.57
N CYS A 116 -19.28 34.78 3.11
CA CYS A 116 -18.58 33.62 2.55
C CYS A 116 -19.25 32.28 2.91
N ILE A 117 -20.01 32.21 4.01
CA ILE A 117 -20.70 30.99 4.47
C ILE A 117 -21.55 30.30 3.38
N PRO A 118 -22.46 30.98 2.65
CA PRO A 118 -23.26 30.31 1.62
C PRO A 118 -22.41 29.69 0.52
N PHE A 119 -21.31 30.34 0.12
CA PHE A 119 -20.38 29.77 -0.86
C PHE A 119 -19.64 28.55 -0.30
N ALA A 120 -19.16 28.63 0.94
CA ALA A 120 -18.51 27.51 1.62
C ALA A 120 -19.44 26.29 1.75
N LEU A 121 -20.73 26.52 2.06
CA LEU A 121 -21.75 25.47 2.14
C LEU A 121 -22.04 24.80 0.80
N ILE A 122 -21.93 25.52 -0.32
CA ILE A 122 -22.09 24.95 -1.68
C ILE A 122 -20.82 24.22 -2.11
N LEU A 123 -19.64 24.77 -1.86
CA LEU A 123 -18.36 24.17 -2.27
C LEU A 123 -18.03 22.90 -1.48
N THR A 124 -18.40 22.84 -0.20
CA THR A 124 -18.11 21.68 0.66
C THR A 124 -18.65 20.35 0.09
N PRO A 125 -19.93 20.19 -0.27
CA PRO A 125 -20.42 18.94 -0.86
C PRO A 125 -19.83 18.65 -2.24
N LEU A 126 -19.54 19.67 -3.05
CA LEU A 126 -18.92 19.50 -4.37
C LEU A 126 -17.51 18.90 -4.25
N ILE A 127 -16.71 19.40 -3.30
CA ILE A 127 -15.35 18.91 -3.03
C ILE A 127 -15.40 17.60 -2.23
N GLY A 128 -16.27 17.54 -1.22
CA GLY A 128 -16.38 16.42 -0.28
C GLY A 128 -16.88 15.12 -0.91
N LEU A 129 -17.67 15.19 -1.99
CA LEU A 129 -18.13 14.01 -2.71
C LEU A 129 -16.96 13.13 -3.20
N MET A 130 -15.84 13.74 -3.61
CA MET A 130 -14.62 13.02 -3.99
C MET A 130 -14.10 12.15 -2.84
N GLY A 131 -14.10 12.69 -1.61
CA GLY A 131 -13.69 11.98 -0.40
C GLY A 131 -14.65 10.83 -0.05
N LEU A 132 -15.95 11.03 -0.20
CA LEU A 132 -16.94 9.98 0.08
C LEU A 132 -16.81 8.77 -0.85
N LEU A 133 -16.33 8.94 -2.08
CA LEU A 133 -16.13 7.84 -3.02
C LEU A 133 -14.85 7.03 -2.73
N ALA A 134 -13.87 7.62 -2.03
CA ALA A 134 -12.58 6.99 -1.78
C ALA A 134 -12.65 5.67 -0.98
N PRO A 135 -13.45 5.56 0.10
CA PRO A 135 -13.66 4.30 0.81
C PRO A 135 -14.18 3.16 -0.06
N PHE A 136 -15.12 3.45 -0.97
CA PHE A 136 -15.69 2.44 -1.87
C PHE A 136 -14.65 1.94 -2.86
N TYR A 137 -13.87 2.85 -3.45
CA TYR A 137 -12.85 2.45 -4.41
C TYR A 137 -11.66 1.73 -3.73
N GLY A 138 -11.31 2.11 -2.50
CA GLY A 138 -10.38 1.35 -1.66
C GLY A 138 -10.90 -0.04 -1.29
N ALA A 139 -12.16 -0.18 -0.91
CA ALA A 139 -12.76 -1.48 -0.65
C ALA A 139 -12.78 -2.38 -1.90
N TYR A 140 -13.08 -1.81 -3.07
CA TYR A 140 -12.98 -2.51 -4.35
C TYR A 140 -11.54 -2.96 -4.66
N GLY A 141 -10.56 -2.06 -4.48
CA GLY A 141 -9.14 -2.40 -4.63
C GLY A 141 -8.71 -3.53 -3.69
N ALA A 142 -9.14 -3.49 -2.42
CA ALA A 142 -8.89 -4.55 -1.46
C ALA A 142 -9.51 -5.89 -1.87
N TRP A 143 -10.74 -5.88 -2.41
CA TRP A 143 -11.38 -7.08 -2.90
C TRP A 143 -10.62 -7.68 -4.09
N GLU A 144 -10.22 -6.87 -5.07
CA GLU A 144 -9.43 -7.34 -6.22
C GLU A 144 -8.07 -7.90 -5.79
N THR A 145 -7.35 -7.23 -4.88
CA THR A 145 -6.05 -7.71 -4.39
C THR A 145 -6.18 -8.98 -3.55
N SER A 146 -7.31 -9.18 -2.88
CA SER A 146 -7.59 -10.42 -2.13
C SER A 146 -7.69 -11.64 -3.04
N GLN A 147 -8.11 -11.43 -4.30
CA GLN A 147 -8.14 -12.45 -5.34
C GLN A 147 -6.78 -12.62 -6.04
N GLY A 148 -5.76 -11.84 -5.67
CA GLY A 148 -4.44 -11.86 -6.30
C GLY A 148 -4.39 -11.17 -7.67
N LYS A 149 -5.33 -10.27 -7.97
CA LYS A 149 -5.32 -9.49 -9.20
C LYS A 149 -4.46 -8.23 -9.03
N ASP A 150 -3.77 -7.84 -10.09
CA ASP A 150 -2.95 -6.61 -10.14
C ASP A 150 -3.83 -5.37 -10.35
N PHE A 151 -4.61 -5.04 -9.31
CA PHE A 151 -5.52 -3.89 -9.30
C PHE A 151 -4.76 -2.58 -9.52
N LYS A 152 -5.35 -1.68 -10.31
CA LYS A 152 -4.81 -0.33 -10.47
C LYS A 152 -5.84 0.78 -10.34
N TYR A 153 -5.47 1.82 -9.60
CA TYR A 153 -6.17 3.10 -9.64
C TYR A 153 -5.86 3.78 -10.97
N TRP A 154 -6.90 4.16 -11.71
CA TRP A 154 -6.78 4.66 -13.08
C TRP A 154 -5.83 5.84 -13.30
N LEU A 155 -5.58 6.66 -12.27
CA LEU A 155 -4.85 7.92 -12.32
C LEU A 155 -3.44 7.77 -11.73
N VAL A 156 -3.25 6.76 -10.88
CA VAL A 156 -2.09 6.65 -9.99
C VAL A 156 -1.26 5.42 -10.29
N GLY A 157 -1.87 4.33 -10.79
CA GLY A 157 -1.21 3.04 -10.93
C GLY A 157 0.00 3.07 -11.84
N ASP A 158 -0.10 3.67 -13.03
CA ASP A 158 1.00 3.66 -14.01
C ASP A 158 2.18 4.51 -13.51
N TRP A 159 1.91 5.63 -12.82
CA TRP A 159 2.95 6.47 -12.20
C TRP A 159 3.66 5.76 -11.04
N VAL A 160 2.92 5.13 -10.12
CA VAL A 160 3.52 4.39 -8.99
C VAL A 160 4.34 3.20 -9.47
N ARG A 161 3.91 2.53 -10.53
CA ARG A 161 4.68 1.42 -11.10
C ARG A 161 6.05 1.90 -11.59
N GLY A 162 6.08 3.03 -12.31
CA GLY A 162 7.31 3.64 -12.79
C GLY A 162 8.29 3.99 -11.67
N THR A 163 7.80 4.51 -10.53
CA THR A 163 8.67 4.89 -9.39
C THR A 163 9.27 3.70 -8.64
N LEU A 164 8.66 2.52 -8.74
CA LEU A 164 9.16 1.28 -8.11
C LEU A 164 9.97 0.39 -9.05
N THR A 165 10.03 0.73 -10.34
CA THR A 165 10.80 -0.01 -11.36
C THR A 165 11.99 0.75 -11.89
N GLY A 166 12.09 2.06 -11.59
CA GLY A 166 13.20 2.93 -11.99
C GLY A 166 14.42 2.83 -11.09
#